data_AF-A0A8C6IIW2-F1
#
_entry.id   AF-A0A8C6IIW2-F1
#
_cell.length_a   1.000
_cell.length_b   1.000
_cell.length_c   1.000
_cell.angle_alpha   90.00
_cell.angle_beta   90.00
_cell.angle_gamma   90.00
#
_symmetry.space_group_name_H-M   'P 1'
#
loop_
_entity.id
_entity.type
_entity.pdbx_description
1 polymer ?
#
loop_
_entity_poly.entity_id
_entity_poly.type
_entity_poly.pdbx_seq_one_letter_code
_entity_poly.pdbx_strand_id
1 'polypeptide(L)'
;MANTPGPEIREKFQAALALSRVELHKNPEKEPYKSKYGARALLEEVRALLGPAPEDEDEPAADDGPGDQALGAGEPREAEGPGAQRALRLAVVEFHLGVNHIDTEELSAGEEHLVRCLSLLRPYRLSLGCVSLYIQAQNNLGILWSEREEIETARTYLESSEALYSQYMKEIGSPPLDPTEHFLPEEEKLTEQERSKRFEKVYTHNLYYLAQVYQHMEMFEKAAHYCHSTLKRQLEHNAYHPMEWAINAATLSQFYINKLCFMEARHCLSAANVIFGQTGKIPATEDRQHRRA
;
A
#
# COMPACT_ATOMS: atom_id res chain seq x y z
N MET A 1 -19.43 10.96 21.73
CA MET A 1 -19.45 11.98 20.66
C MET A 1 -18.05 12.58 20.40
N ALA A 2 -16.94 11.84 20.61
CA ALA A 2 -15.59 12.43 20.62
C ALA A 2 -14.57 11.61 19.78
N ASN A 3 -15.01 11.01 18.68
CA ASN A 3 -14.16 10.15 17.84
C ASN A 3 -13.95 10.66 16.41
N THR A 4 -14.50 11.81 16.03
CA THR A 4 -14.35 12.38 14.67
C THR A 4 -13.51 13.64 14.77
N PRO A 5 -12.49 13.85 13.91
CA PRO A 5 -11.71 15.08 13.94
C PRO A 5 -12.62 16.28 13.66
N GLY A 6 -12.22 17.46 14.15
CA GLY A 6 -12.95 18.70 13.90
C GLY A 6 -13.13 18.95 12.39
N PRO A 7 -14.18 19.71 11.98
CA PRO A 7 -14.52 19.92 10.57
C PRO A 7 -13.35 20.49 9.76
N GLU A 8 -12.56 21.39 10.35
CA GLU A 8 -11.37 21.97 9.72
C GLU A 8 -10.32 20.91 9.34
N ILE A 9 -9.98 20.01 10.27
CA ILE A 9 -8.99 18.93 10.03
C ILE A 9 -9.47 18.03 8.89
N ARG A 10 -10.76 17.66 8.90
CA ARG A 10 -11.36 16.82 7.87
C ARG A 10 -11.34 17.49 6.50
N GLU A 11 -11.76 18.75 6.42
CA GLU A 11 -11.82 19.49 5.15
C GLU A 11 -10.43 19.65 4.53
N LYS A 12 -9.42 20.00 5.34
CA LYS A 12 -8.03 20.10 4.87
C LYS A 12 -7.50 18.75 4.40
N PHE A 13 -7.76 17.68 5.14
CA PHE A 13 -7.34 16.33 4.76
C PHE A 13 -8.01 15.87 3.44
N GLN A 14 -9.31 16.09 3.29
CA GLN A 14 -10.03 15.77 2.05
C GLN A 14 -9.52 16.59 0.86
N ALA A 15 -9.25 17.87 1.05
CA ALA A 15 -8.65 18.73 0.03
C ALA A 15 -7.23 18.25 -0.36
N ALA A 16 -6.42 17.82 0.61
CA ALA A 16 -5.11 17.24 0.35
C ALA A 16 -5.22 15.95 -0.48
N LEU A 17 -6.15 15.05 -0.16
CA LEU A 17 -6.38 13.84 -0.95
C LEU A 17 -6.84 14.15 -2.37
N ALA A 18 -7.68 15.17 -2.56
CA ALA A 18 -8.12 15.60 -3.88
C ALA A 18 -6.94 16.11 -4.73
N LEU A 19 -6.08 16.95 -4.14
CA LEU A 19 -4.87 17.46 -4.79
C LEU A 19 -3.87 16.35 -5.12
N SER A 20 -3.69 15.38 -4.23
CA SER A 20 -2.80 14.22 -4.44
C SER A 20 -3.22 13.32 -5.61
N ARG A 21 -4.51 13.35 -6.00
CA ARG A 21 -5.06 12.59 -7.14
C ARG A 21 -4.97 13.32 -8.47
N VAL A 22 -4.62 14.60 -8.48
CA VAL A 22 -4.45 15.36 -9.73
C VAL A 22 -3.30 14.77 -10.53
N GLU A 23 -3.58 14.38 -11.78
CA GLU A 23 -2.59 13.80 -12.69
C GLU A 23 -1.52 14.83 -13.06
N LEU A 24 -0.27 14.40 -13.19
CA LEU A 24 0.87 15.31 -13.45
C LEU A 24 0.67 16.20 -14.68
N HIS A 25 0.08 15.66 -15.75
CA HIS A 25 -0.18 16.41 -17.00
C HIS A 25 -1.26 17.49 -16.87
N LYS A 26 -2.03 17.50 -15.78
CA LYS A 26 -2.99 18.56 -15.46
C LYS A 26 -2.34 19.74 -14.74
N ASN A 27 -1.11 19.58 -14.24
CA ASN A 27 -0.34 20.68 -13.68
C ASN A 27 0.33 21.51 -14.80
N PRO A 28 0.68 22.78 -14.53
CA PRO A 28 1.46 23.58 -15.46
C PRO A 28 2.78 22.89 -15.82
N GLU A 29 3.19 22.94 -17.09
CA GLU A 29 4.42 22.27 -17.57
C GLU A 29 5.69 22.69 -16.79
N LYS A 30 5.74 23.95 -16.33
CA LYS A 30 6.85 24.49 -15.54
C LYS A 30 6.81 24.07 -14.06
N GLU A 31 5.68 23.55 -13.59
CA GLU A 31 5.44 23.17 -12.20
C GLU A 31 4.72 21.80 -12.15
N PRO A 32 5.33 20.70 -12.63
CA PRO A 32 4.64 19.41 -12.83
C PRO A 32 4.07 18.79 -11.54
N TYR A 33 4.61 19.18 -10.38
CA TYR A 33 4.20 18.70 -9.04
C TYR A 33 3.39 19.72 -8.23
N LYS A 34 2.89 20.80 -8.85
CA LYS A 34 2.18 21.88 -8.14
C LYS A 34 1.07 21.38 -7.21
N SER A 35 0.21 20.49 -7.69
CA SER A 35 -0.85 19.90 -6.87
C SER A 35 -0.30 19.06 -5.69
N LYS A 36 0.80 18.34 -5.89
CA LYS A 36 1.45 17.53 -4.84
C LYS A 36 2.00 18.42 -3.73
N TYR A 37 2.67 19.52 -4.07
CA TYR A 37 3.13 20.48 -3.06
C TYR A 37 1.97 21.15 -2.31
N GLY A 38 0.86 21.46 -3.00
CA GLY A 38 -0.36 21.94 -2.35
C GLY A 38 -0.96 20.91 -1.38
N ALA A 39 -0.96 19.63 -1.73
CA ALA A 39 -1.38 18.56 -0.84
C ALA A 39 -0.46 18.44 0.38
N ARG A 40 0.86 18.57 0.19
CA ARG A 40 1.84 18.52 1.28
C ARG A 40 1.61 19.61 2.32
N ALA A 41 1.43 20.86 1.88
CA ALA A 41 1.15 21.98 2.77
C ALA A 41 -0.11 21.73 3.64
N LEU A 42 -1.19 21.23 3.02
CA LEU A 42 -2.41 20.90 3.76
C LEU A 42 -2.21 19.73 4.74
N LEU A 43 -1.42 18.72 4.38
CA LEU A 43 -1.08 17.60 5.28
C LEU A 43 -0.25 18.06 6.47
N GLU A 44 0.72 18.96 6.27
CA GLU A 44 1.50 19.57 7.34
C GLU A 44 0.62 20.40 8.29
N GLU A 45 -0.33 21.15 7.75
CA GLU A 45 -1.33 21.86 8.58
C GLU A 45 -2.21 20.89 9.38
N VAL A 46 -2.67 19.80 8.76
CA VAL A 46 -3.43 18.75 9.46
C VAL A 46 -2.60 18.11 10.58
N ARG A 47 -1.33 17.80 10.32
CA ARG A 47 -0.39 17.27 11.32
C ARG A 47 -0.26 18.23 12.51
N ALA A 48 -0.05 19.52 12.24
CA ALA A 48 0.06 20.55 13.28
C ALA A 48 -1.22 20.67 14.13
N LEU A 49 -2.40 20.59 13.49
CA LEU A 49 -3.69 20.63 14.18
C LEU A 49 -3.97 19.39 15.05
N LEU A 50 -3.44 18.22 14.67
CA LEU A 50 -3.55 16.99 15.47
C LEU A 50 -2.66 17.01 16.72
N GLY A 51 -1.60 17.82 16.72
CA GLY A 51 -0.64 17.95 17.81
C GLY A 51 0.44 16.83 17.80
N PRO A 52 1.37 16.85 18.77
CA PRO A 52 2.46 15.89 18.84
C PRO A 52 1.97 14.46 19.09
N ALA A 53 2.83 13.50 18.75
CA ALA A 53 2.58 12.09 18.98
C ALA A 53 2.51 11.79 20.50
N PRO A 54 1.84 10.70 20.92
CA PRO A 54 1.77 10.32 22.33
C PRO A 54 3.11 9.91 22.97
N GLU A 55 4.22 9.86 22.22
CA GLU A 55 5.49 9.21 22.63
C GLU A 55 6.75 10.06 22.40
N ASP A 56 6.67 11.39 22.25
CA ASP A 56 7.86 12.27 22.24
C ASP A 56 8.63 12.30 23.60
N GLU A 57 8.37 11.38 24.53
CA GLU A 57 9.03 11.26 25.84
C GLU A 57 9.96 10.04 25.99
N ASP A 58 9.91 9.04 25.09
CA ASP A 58 10.77 7.84 25.16
C ASP A 58 11.23 7.42 23.75
N GLU A 59 12.14 8.18 23.13
CA GLU A 59 12.91 7.68 21.97
C GLU A 59 13.76 6.47 22.41
N PRO A 60 13.58 5.27 21.83
CA PRO A 60 14.69 4.33 21.78
C PRO A 60 15.74 4.91 20.84
N ALA A 61 16.97 4.97 21.33
CA ALA A 61 18.11 5.50 20.62
C ALA A 61 18.19 4.98 19.17
N ALA A 62 18.50 5.89 18.26
CA ALA A 62 18.91 5.60 16.90
C ALA A 62 20.14 4.67 16.90
N ASP A 63 19.91 3.41 16.55
CA ASP A 63 20.81 2.51 15.80
C ASP A 63 20.11 1.15 15.74
N ASP A 64 19.47 0.81 14.63
CA ASP A 64 19.13 -0.58 14.27
C ASP A 64 18.63 -0.59 12.82
N GLY A 65 19.34 -1.31 11.95
CA GLY A 65 19.09 -1.36 10.52
C GLY A 65 17.68 -1.84 10.12
N PRO A 66 17.29 -1.65 8.85
CA PRO A 66 15.89 -1.59 8.42
C PRO A 66 15.15 -2.94 8.33
N GLY A 67 15.70 -4.03 8.89
CA GLY A 67 15.21 -5.39 8.65
C GLY A 67 14.95 -6.28 9.87
N ASP A 68 15.64 -6.11 10.99
CA ASP A 68 15.77 -7.24 11.95
C ASP A 68 15.04 -7.06 13.29
N GLN A 69 13.82 -6.53 13.25
CA GLN A 69 12.85 -6.67 14.35
C GLN A 69 11.43 -6.98 13.86
N ALA A 70 11.32 -7.84 12.84
CA ALA A 70 10.10 -8.61 12.64
C ALA A 70 9.81 -9.37 13.96
N LEU A 71 8.77 -8.93 14.67
CA LEU A 71 8.21 -9.52 15.90
C LEU A 71 8.92 -9.19 17.23
N GLY A 72 9.15 -7.91 17.50
CA GLY A 72 9.25 -7.42 18.88
C GLY A 72 7.95 -7.70 19.65
N ALA A 73 8.04 -8.60 20.62
CA ALA A 73 6.98 -9.27 21.37
C ALA A 73 6.23 -8.37 22.39
N GLY A 74 5.54 -7.34 21.91
CA GLY A 74 4.42 -6.75 22.65
C GLY A 74 3.11 -7.41 22.22
N GLU A 75 2.23 -7.74 23.18
CA GLU A 75 0.87 -8.13 22.84
C GLU A 75 0.20 -6.98 22.05
N PRO A 76 -0.40 -7.26 20.88
CA PRO A 76 -1.11 -6.25 20.11
C PRO A 76 -2.17 -5.58 20.98
N ARG A 77 -2.11 -4.25 21.08
CA ARG A 77 -3.12 -3.50 21.82
C ARG A 77 -4.30 -3.20 20.92
N GLU A 78 -5.50 -3.25 21.48
CA GLU A 78 -6.66 -2.67 20.82
C GLU A 78 -6.47 -1.15 20.71
N ALA A 79 -6.78 -0.59 19.54
CA ALA A 79 -6.61 0.84 19.26
C ALA A 79 -7.78 1.65 19.85
N GLU A 80 -7.94 1.59 21.17
CA GLU A 80 -9.02 2.26 21.89
C GLU A 80 -8.57 3.55 22.57
N GLY A 81 -9.49 4.52 22.57
CA GLY A 81 -9.32 5.80 23.26
C GLY A 81 -8.70 6.93 22.44
N PRO A 82 -8.67 8.15 23.00
CA PRO A 82 -8.29 9.35 22.26
C PRO A 82 -6.82 9.37 21.81
N GLY A 83 -5.92 8.80 22.61
CA GLY A 83 -4.48 8.70 22.28
C GLY A 83 -4.23 7.80 21.07
N ALA A 84 -4.82 6.60 21.07
CA ALA A 84 -4.71 5.67 19.94
C ALA A 84 -5.29 6.26 18.65
N GLN A 85 -6.46 6.90 18.73
CA GLN A 85 -7.05 7.56 17.56
C GLN A 85 -6.22 8.72 17.03
N ARG A 86 -5.56 9.49 17.92
CA ARG A 86 -4.63 10.54 17.49
C ARG A 86 -3.41 9.92 16.80
N ALA A 87 -2.82 8.87 17.37
CA ALA A 87 -1.69 8.17 16.78
C ALA A 87 -2.02 7.62 15.39
N LEU A 88 -3.19 6.97 15.23
CA LEU A 88 -3.68 6.48 13.94
C LEU A 88 -3.82 7.61 12.92
N ARG A 89 -4.41 8.76 13.29
CA ARG A 89 -4.56 9.91 12.40
C ARG A 89 -3.22 10.52 12.01
N LEU A 90 -2.31 10.66 12.96
CA LEU A 90 -0.96 11.13 12.68
C LEU A 90 -0.25 10.18 11.72
N ALA A 91 -0.35 8.87 11.93
CA ALA A 91 0.23 7.87 11.03
C ALA A 91 -0.36 7.94 9.62
N VAL A 92 -1.67 8.16 9.46
CA VAL A 92 -2.29 8.36 8.13
C VAL A 92 -1.68 9.59 7.44
N VAL A 93 -1.45 10.67 8.18
CA VAL A 93 -0.84 11.90 7.64
C VAL A 93 0.63 11.67 7.27
N GLU A 94 1.40 11.03 8.15
CA GLU A 94 2.80 10.63 7.89
C GLU A 94 2.89 9.74 6.65
N PHE A 95 1.99 8.75 6.49
CA PHE A 95 1.92 7.92 5.30
C PHE A 95 1.71 8.75 4.03
N HIS A 96 0.73 9.66 4.04
CA HIS A 96 0.45 10.49 2.88
C HIS A 96 1.57 11.49 2.57
N LEU A 97 2.26 12.03 3.59
CA LEU A 97 3.47 12.83 3.40
C LEU A 97 4.59 11.97 2.79
N GLY A 98 4.80 10.75 3.28
CA GLY A 98 5.78 9.81 2.76
C GLY A 98 5.60 9.52 1.29
N VAL A 99 4.38 9.09 0.90
CA VAL A 99 4.02 8.86 -0.51
C VAL A 99 4.16 10.13 -1.34
N ASN A 100 3.78 11.30 -0.79
CA ASN A 100 3.91 12.57 -1.50
C ASN A 100 5.37 12.92 -1.81
N HIS A 101 6.28 12.72 -0.86
CA HIS A 101 7.71 12.95 -1.06
C HIS A 101 8.31 11.96 -2.07
N ILE A 102 7.91 10.69 -2.02
CA ILE A 102 8.34 9.68 -3.02
C ILE A 102 7.86 10.09 -4.42
N ASP A 103 6.58 10.45 -4.57
CA ASP A 103 5.99 10.91 -5.84
C ASP A 103 6.68 12.16 -6.43
N THR A 104 7.40 12.93 -5.61
CA THR A 104 8.15 14.12 -6.01
C THR A 104 9.66 13.88 -6.03
N GLU A 105 10.11 12.62 -6.05
CA GLU A 105 11.53 12.22 -6.11
C GLU A 105 12.36 12.63 -4.87
N GLU A 106 11.71 12.93 -3.75
CA GLU A 106 12.35 13.28 -2.47
C GLU A 106 12.45 12.05 -1.55
N LEU A 107 13.12 11.01 -2.04
CA LEU A 107 13.04 9.64 -1.47
C LEU A 107 13.43 9.55 0.01
N SER A 108 14.47 10.28 0.47
CA SER A 108 14.89 10.24 1.88
C SER A 108 13.83 10.78 2.82
N ALA A 109 13.22 11.92 2.49
CA ALA A 109 12.12 12.47 3.29
C ALA A 109 10.90 11.54 3.26
N GLY A 110 10.63 10.92 2.10
CA GLY A 110 9.58 9.93 1.94
C GLY A 110 9.74 8.74 2.88
N GLU A 111 10.94 8.18 2.93
CA GLU A 111 11.31 7.08 3.84
C GLU A 111 11.12 7.47 5.30
N GLU A 112 11.65 8.62 5.74
CA GLU A 112 11.53 9.06 7.13
C GLU A 112 10.07 9.15 7.59
N HIS A 113 9.20 9.69 6.73
CA HIS A 113 7.76 9.77 7.01
C HIS A 113 7.10 8.38 7.08
N LEU A 114 7.46 7.45 6.19
CA LEU A 114 6.92 6.08 6.24
C LEU A 114 7.43 5.30 7.47
N VAL A 115 8.68 5.49 7.88
CA VAL A 115 9.23 4.91 9.11
C VAL A 115 8.52 5.48 10.34
N ARG A 116 8.30 6.81 10.39
CA ARG A 116 7.49 7.45 11.45
C ARG A 116 6.07 6.88 11.51
N CYS A 117 5.43 6.66 10.35
CA CYS A 117 4.14 6.00 10.27
C CYS A 117 4.17 4.60 10.93
N LEU A 118 5.13 3.75 10.59
CA LEU A 118 5.25 2.41 11.20
C LEU A 118 5.47 2.48 12.71
N SER A 119 6.32 3.40 13.20
CA SER A 119 6.57 3.58 14.63
C SER A 119 5.29 3.90 15.41
N LEU A 120 4.49 4.87 14.93
CA LEU A 120 3.21 5.24 15.54
C LEU A 120 2.19 4.09 15.58
N LEU A 121 2.27 3.19 14.60
CA LEU A 121 1.31 2.09 14.41
C LEU A 121 1.76 0.78 15.07
N ARG A 122 3.04 0.63 15.40
CA ARG A 122 3.63 -0.61 15.94
C ARG A 122 2.85 -1.20 17.12
N PRO A 123 2.38 -0.41 18.12
CA PRO A 123 1.60 -0.96 19.24
C PRO A 123 0.25 -1.57 18.83
N TYR A 124 -0.29 -1.17 17.68
CA TYR A 124 -1.65 -1.47 17.21
C TYR A 124 -1.68 -2.31 15.94
N ARG A 125 -0.54 -2.85 15.49
CA ARG A 125 -0.32 -3.39 14.13
C ARG A 125 -1.31 -4.45 13.63
N LEU A 126 -1.99 -5.19 14.52
CA LEU A 126 -3.01 -6.18 14.18
C LEU A 126 -4.46 -5.68 14.34
N SER A 127 -4.66 -4.47 14.86
CA SER A 127 -6.01 -3.92 15.07
C SER A 127 -6.68 -3.56 13.74
N LEU A 128 -8.02 -3.62 13.73
CA LEU A 128 -8.88 -3.29 12.59
C LEU A 128 -8.59 -1.90 11.99
N GLY A 129 -8.27 -0.93 12.84
CA GLY A 129 -7.99 0.45 12.42
C GLY A 129 -6.58 0.65 11.85
N CYS A 130 -5.67 -0.31 12.02
CA CYS A 130 -4.25 -0.11 11.82
C CYS A 130 -3.67 -0.99 10.72
N VAL A 131 -4.04 -2.27 10.68
CA VAL A 131 -3.34 -3.30 9.89
C VAL A 131 -3.24 -2.94 8.40
N SER A 132 -4.28 -2.35 7.83
CA SER A 132 -4.32 -1.91 6.43
C SER A 132 -3.27 -0.83 6.15
N LEU A 133 -3.14 0.16 7.03
CA LEU A 133 -2.16 1.23 6.89
C LEU A 133 -0.73 0.74 7.12
N TYR A 134 -0.54 -0.16 8.10
CA TYR A 134 0.78 -0.73 8.40
C TYR A 134 1.33 -1.51 7.20
N ILE A 135 0.52 -2.39 6.62
CA ILE A 135 0.86 -3.14 5.39
C ILE A 135 1.14 -2.17 4.23
N GLN A 136 0.33 -1.13 4.04
CA GLN A 136 0.57 -0.12 2.99
C GLN A 136 1.91 0.59 3.17
N ALA A 137 2.27 0.98 4.39
CA ALA A 137 3.55 1.63 4.68
C ALA A 137 4.74 0.67 4.45
N GLN A 138 4.63 -0.59 4.88
CA GLN A 138 5.64 -1.61 4.59
C GLN A 138 5.81 -1.87 3.09
N ASN A 139 4.71 -1.94 2.33
CA ASN A 139 4.78 -2.10 0.88
C ASN A 139 5.53 -0.93 0.23
N ASN A 140 5.21 0.32 0.60
CA ASN A 140 5.88 1.49 0.04
C ASN A 140 7.38 1.53 0.40
N LEU A 141 7.75 1.16 1.63
CA LEU A 141 9.16 1.01 2.00
C LEU A 141 9.84 -0.11 1.21
N GLY A 142 9.18 -1.25 1.05
CA GLY A 142 9.68 -2.36 0.23
C GLY A 142 9.97 -1.94 -1.21
N ILE A 143 9.07 -1.18 -1.82
CA ILE A 143 9.22 -0.62 -3.17
C ILE A 143 10.39 0.36 -3.22
N LEU A 144 10.42 1.33 -2.31
CA LEU A 144 11.48 2.35 -2.22
C LEU A 144 12.86 1.72 -2.06
N TRP A 145 13.01 0.71 -1.21
CA TRP A 145 14.29 0.01 -1.05
C TRP A 145 14.64 -0.83 -2.27
N SER A 146 13.65 -1.40 -2.96
CA SER A 146 13.87 -2.12 -4.22
C SER A 146 14.37 -1.18 -5.33
N GLU A 147 13.83 0.03 -5.41
CA GLU A 147 14.25 1.06 -6.38
C GLU A 147 15.68 1.57 -6.10
N ARG A 148 16.13 1.50 -4.85
CA ARG A 148 17.51 1.79 -4.45
C ARG A 148 18.47 0.61 -4.63
N GLU A 149 18.00 -0.50 -5.19
CA GLU A 149 18.75 -1.75 -5.37
C GLU A 149 19.18 -2.42 -4.04
N GLU A 150 18.58 -2.04 -2.91
CA GLU A 150 18.79 -2.66 -1.59
C GLU A 150 17.80 -3.82 -1.40
N ILE A 151 18.01 -4.88 -2.17
CA ILE A 151 17.04 -5.96 -2.38
C ILE A 151 16.72 -6.74 -1.10
N GLU A 152 17.70 -6.97 -0.23
CA GLU A 152 17.51 -7.66 1.05
C GLU A 152 16.60 -6.87 2.01
N THR A 153 16.77 -5.54 2.05
CA THR A 153 15.92 -4.66 2.85
C THR A 153 14.50 -4.64 2.29
N ALA A 154 14.37 -4.49 0.97
CA ALA A 154 13.08 -4.55 0.28
C ALA A 154 12.34 -5.85 0.57
N ARG A 155 13.03 -7.00 0.46
CA ARG A 155 12.49 -8.32 0.80
C ARG A 155 11.95 -8.36 2.22
N THR A 156 12.70 -7.82 3.17
CA THR A 156 12.35 -7.92 4.59
C THR A 156 11.07 -7.16 4.91
N TYR A 157 10.89 -5.96 4.36
CA TYR A 157 9.64 -5.21 4.48
C TYR A 157 8.44 -5.95 3.87
N LEU A 158 8.60 -6.48 2.65
CA LEU A 158 7.52 -7.13 1.91
C LEU A 158 7.12 -8.50 2.50
N GLU A 159 8.09 -9.28 2.99
CA GLU A 159 7.81 -10.55 3.68
C GLU A 159 7.17 -10.30 5.05
N SER A 160 7.59 -9.25 5.76
CA SER A 160 6.94 -8.84 7.01
C SER A 160 5.48 -8.43 6.77
N SER A 161 5.21 -7.71 5.67
CA SER A 161 3.88 -7.34 5.21
C SER A 161 3.01 -8.56 4.87
N GLU A 162 3.55 -9.54 4.14
CA GLU A 162 2.88 -10.81 3.83
C GLU A 162 2.55 -11.61 5.10
N ALA A 163 3.51 -11.69 6.03
CA ALA A 163 3.33 -12.39 7.29
C ALA A 163 2.24 -11.72 8.14
N LEU A 164 2.20 -10.39 8.20
CA LEU A 164 1.19 -9.64 8.94
C LEU A 164 -0.21 -9.83 8.34
N TYR A 165 -0.34 -9.77 7.01
CA TYR A 165 -1.60 -10.06 6.33
C TYR A 165 -2.09 -11.48 6.66
N SER A 166 -1.20 -12.48 6.53
CA SER A 166 -1.52 -13.88 6.81
C SER A 166 -1.95 -14.11 8.25
N GLN A 167 -1.26 -13.46 9.20
CA GLN A 167 -1.60 -13.50 10.63
C GLN A 167 -2.99 -12.89 10.87
N TYR A 168 -3.23 -11.68 10.36
CA TYR A 168 -4.49 -10.97 10.52
C TYR A 168 -5.68 -11.76 9.95
N MET A 169 -5.53 -12.32 8.74
CA MET A 169 -6.58 -13.10 8.10
C MET A 169 -6.88 -14.41 8.85
N LYS A 170 -5.89 -14.98 9.53
CA LYS A 170 -6.05 -16.20 10.34
C LYS A 170 -6.72 -15.93 11.68
N GLU A 171 -6.36 -14.82 12.34
CA GLU A 171 -6.80 -14.52 13.72
C GLU A 171 -8.12 -13.72 13.76
N ILE A 172 -8.31 -12.78 12.83
CA ILE A 172 -9.42 -11.82 12.85
C ILE A 172 -10.30 -11.98 11.61
N GLY A 173 -9.71 -11.94 10.41
CA GLY A 173 -10.40 -12.23 9.15
C GLY A 173 -11.49 -11.26 8.71
N SER A 174 -11.80 -10.21 9.49
CA SER A 174 -12.77 -9.18 9.11
C SER A 174 -12.12 -8.05 8.29
N PRO A 175 -12.88 -7.34 7.43
CA PRO A 175 -12.31 -6.26 6.62
C PRO A 175 -11.79 -5.10 7.48
N PRO A 176 -10.50 -4.74 7.41
CA PRO A 176 -9.95 -3.63 8.19
C PRO A 176 -10.43 -2.28 7.66
N LEU A 177 -10.34 -1.24 8.50
CA LEU A 177 -10.64 0.12 8.07
C LEU A 177 -9.64 0.58 7.00
N ASP A 178 -10.14 1.29 6.00
CA ASP A 178 -9.30 2.04 5.08
C ASP A 178 -8.67 3.24 5.81
N PRO A 179 -7.40 3.59 5.55
CA PRO A 179 -6.72 4.69 6.22
C PRO A 179 -7.49 6.02 6.21
N THR A 180 -8.25 6.28 5.15
CA THR A 180 -8.99 7.54 5.00
C THR A 180 -10.20 7.62 5.93
N GLU A 181 -10.75 6.49 6.37
CA GLU A 181 -11.93 6.42 7.25
C GLU A 181 -11.68 7.00 8.65
N HIS A 182 -10.41 7.15 9.07
CA HIS A 182 -10.04 7.79 10.35
C HIS A 182 -10.43 9.28 10.42
N PHE A 183 -10.70 9.89 9.27
CA PHE A 183 -11.13 11.28 9.13
C PHE A 183 -12.60 11.43 8.75
N LEU A 184 -13.31 10.32 8.51
CA LEU A 184 -14.70 10.35 8.07
C LEU A 184 -15.67 10.15 9.25
N PRO A 185 -16.84 10.80 9.22
CA PRO A 185 -17.93 10.45 10.11
C PRO A 185 -18.49 9.06 9.75
N GLU A 186 -19.21 8.44 10.67
CA GLU A 186 -19.67 7.04 10.53
C GLU A 186 -20.54 6.84 9.28
N GLU A 187 -21.32 7.85 8.90
CA GLU A 187 -22.23 7.82 7.76
C GLU A 187 -21.52 7.87 6.40
N GLU A 188 -20.27 8.34 6.36
CA GLU A 188 -19.44 8.44 5.15
C GLU A 188 -18.41 7.31 5.03
N LYS A 189 -18.38 6.39 6.01
CA LYS A 189 -17.47 5.25 6.00
C LYS A 189 -17.80 4.24 4.91
N LEU A 190 -16.78 3.48 4.53
CA LEU A 190 -16.89 2.48 3.48
C LEU A 190 -17.69 1.27 3.97
N THR A 191 -18.36 0.62 3.02
CA THR A 191 -18.98 -0.68 3.26
C THR A 191 -17.91 -1.75 3.51
N GLU A 192 -18.27 -2.84 4.20
CA GLU A 192 -17.36 -3.98 4.42
C GLU A 192 -16.84 -4.57 3.09
N GLN A 193 -17.69 -4.60 2.06
CA GLN A 193 -17.30 -5.07 0.72
C GLN A 193 -16.23 -4.17 0.09
N GLU A 194 -16.36 -2.85 0.22
CA GLU A 194 -15.35 -1.90 -0.29
C GLU A 194 -14.04 -2.00 0.49
N ARG A 195 -14.11 -2.10 1.84
CA ARG A 195 -12.94 -2.32 2.69
C ARG A 195 -12.20 -3.59 2.30
N SER A 196 -12.92 -4.70 2.14
CA SER A 196 -12.37 -5.98 1.71
C SER A 196 -11.68 -5.83 0.35
N LYS A 197 -12.35 -5.23 -0.64
CA LYS A 197 -11.76 -5.02 -1.98
C LYS A 197 -10.47 -4.18 -1.92
N ARG A 198 -10.44 -3.12 -1.12
CA ARG A 198 -9.24 -2.27 -0.97
C ARG A 198 -8.12 -3.02 -0.26
N PHE A 199 -8.42 -3.77 0.79
CA PHE A 199 -7.43 -4.56 1.51
C PHE A 199 -6.82 -5.67 0.63
N GLU A 200 -7.64 -6.39 -0.14
CA GLU A 200 -7.17 -7.39 -1.09
C GLU A 200 -6.30 -6.77 -2.20
N LYS A 201 -6.58 -5.53 -2.61
CA LYS A 201 -5.73 -4.78 -3.56
C LYS A 201 -4.36 -4.49 -2.96
N VAL A 202 -4.29 -4.04 -1.70
CA VAL A 202 -3.03 -3.79 -0.99
C VAL A 202 -2.20 -5.07 -0.90
N TYR A 203 -2.81 -6.19 -0.53
CA TYR A 203 -2.09 -7.47 -0.45
C TYR A 203 -1.63 -7.98 -1.83
N THR A 204 -2.47 -7.84 -2.86
CA THR A 204 -2.08 -8.21 -4.24
C THR A 204 -0.89 -7.39 -4.74
N HIS A 205 -0.85 -6.10 -4.38
CA HIS A 205 0.28 -5.21 -4.68
C HIS A 205 1.57 -5.66 -3.95
N ASN A 206 1.48 -6.11 -2.70
CA ASN A 206 2.61 -6.71 -1.99
C ASN A 206 3.18 -7.93 -2.74
N LEU A 207 2.32 -8.86 -3.17
CA LEU A 207 2.76 -10.07 -3.89
C LEU A 207 3.43 -9.72 -5.23
N TYR A 208 2.92 -8.70 -5.93
CA TYR A 208 3.53 -8.22 -7.17
C TYR A 208 4.97 -7.75 -6.97
N TYR A 209 5.25 -7.00 -5.91
CA TYR A 209 6.62 -6.55 -5.60
C TYR A 209 7.50 -7.64 -5.00
N LEU A 210 6.95 -8.59 -4.23
CA LEU A 210 7.69 -9.79 -3.83
C LEU A 210 8.16 -10.57 -5.05
N ALA A 211 7.33 -10.68 -6.10
CA ALA A 211 7.76 -11.32 -7.34
C ALA A 211 8.97 -10.62 -7.97
N GLN A 212 8.98 -9.28 -8.00
CA GLN A 212 10.10 -8.49 -8.53
C GLN A 212 11.36 -8.65 -7.68
N VAL A 213 11.25 -8.51 -6.37
CA VAL A 213 12.39 -8.70 -5.45
C VAL A 213 12.98 -10.10 -5.61
N TYR A 214 12.15 -11.14 -5.65
CA TYR A 214 12.64 -12.51 -5.87
C TYR A 214 13.21 -12.76 -7.26
N GLN A 215 12.73 -12.03 -8.27
CA GLN A 215 13.32 -12.05 -9.60
C GLN A 215 14.73 -11.44 -9.59
N HIS A 216 14.94 -10.33 -8.88
CA HIS A 216 16.26 -9.70 -8.70
C HIS A 216 17.25 -10.60 -7.94
N MET A 217 16.76 -11.37 -6.97
CA MET A 217 17.56 -12.36 -6.23
C MET A 217 17.81 -13.67 -7.00
N GLU A 218 17.41 -13.75 -8.28
CA GLU A 218 17.49 -14.96 -9.11
C GLU A 218 16.73 -16.18 -8.55
N MET A 219 15.80 -15.96 -7.61
CA MET A 219 14.92 -16.99 -7.05
C MET A 219 13.69 -17.18 -7.94
N PHE A 220 13.93 -17.59 -9.18
CA PHE A 220 12.94 -17.52 -10.26
C PHE A 220 11.67 -18.36 -9.99
N GLU A 221 11.77 -19.50 -9.31
CA GLU A 221 10.61 -20.31 -8.94
C GLU A 221 9.69 -19.58 -7.94
N LYS A 222 10.28 -18.90 -6.95
CA LYS A 222 9.54 -18.11 -5.96
C LYS A 222 8.92 -16.88 -6.61
N ALA A 223 9.67 -16.20 -7.48
CA ALA A 223 9.17 -15.09 -8.29
C ALA A 223 7.98 -15.50 -9.16
N ALA A 224 8.09 -16.62 -9.89
CA ALA A 224 7.01 -17.15 -10.72
C ALA A 224 5.77 -17.55 -9.91
N HIS A 225 5.95 -18.09 -8.70
CA HIS A 225 4.85 -18.37 -7.78
C HIS A 225 4.10 -17.09 -7.39
N TYR A 226 4.81 -16.03 -7.01
CA TYR A 226 4.18 -14.75 -6.69
C TYR A 226 3.51 -14.10 -7.91
N CYS A 227 4.12 -14.17 -9.09
CA CYS A 227 3.50 -13.73 -10.35
C CYS A 227 2.17 -14.45 -10.60
N HIS A 228 2.15 -15.78 -10.46
CA HIS A 228 0.94 -16.57 -10.62
C HIS A 228 -0.14 -16.18 -9.62
N SER A 229 0.21 -16.08 -8.33
CA SER A 229 -0.70 -15.68 -7.25
C SER A 229 -1.26 -14.28 -7.47
N THR A 230 -0.44 -13.35 -7.96
CA THR A 230 -0.86 -11.99 -8.31
C THR A 230 -1.89 -12.01 -9.43
N LEU A 231 -1.61 -12.70 -10.54
CA LEU A 231 -2.53 -12.81 -11.69
C LEU A 231 -3.86 -13.46 -11.30
N LYS A 232 -3.81 -14.51 -10.49
CA LYS A 232 -5.00 -15.20 -9.98
C LYS A 232 -5.88 -14.25 -9.16
N ARG A 233 -5.29 -13.53 -8.19
CA ARG A 233 -6.01 -12.59 -7.32
C ARG A 233 -6.59 -11.41 -8.10
N GLN A 234 -5.85 -10.91 -9.09
CA GLN A 234 -6.35 -9.88 -10.00
C GLN A 234 -7.64 -10.31 -10.70
N LEU A 235 -7.73 -11.55 -11.18
CA LEU A 235 -8.96 -12.11 -11.76
C LEU A 235 -10.08 -12.24 -10.72
N GLU A 236 -9.78 -12.79 -9.54
CA GLU A 236 -10.76 -13.03 -8.47
C GLU A 236 -11.45 -11.74 -8.00
N HIS A 237 -10.73 -10.61 -8.02
CA HIS A 237 -11.24 -9.31 -7.58
C HIS A 237 -11.62 -8.35 -8.71
N ASN A 238 -11.54 -8.80 -9.97
CA ASN A 238 -11.77 -8.00 -11.17
C ASN A 238 -11.01 -6.65 -11.12
N ALA A 239 -9.73 -6.71 -10.77
CA ALA A 239 -8.86 -5.56 -10.55
C ALA A 239 -7.62 -5.62 -11.45
N TYR A 240 -7.83 -5.53 -12.77
CA TYR A 240 -6.77 -5.62 -13.77
C TYR A 240 -7.14 -4.88 -15.05
N HIS A 241 -6.12 -4.46 -15.80
CA HIS A 241 -6.29 -4.05 -17.19
C HIS A 241 -6.08 -5.26 -18.12
N PRO A 242 -7.04 -5.65 -18.97
CA PRO A 242 -6.97 -6.91 -19.71
C PRO A 242 -5.72 -7.07 -20.58
N MET A 243 -5.24 -5.97 -21.19
CA MET A 243 -4.02 -6.00 -22.01
C MET A 243 -2.79 -6.33 -21.16
N GLU A 244 -2.60 -5.62 -20.05
CA GLU A 244 -1.45 -5.79 -19.16
C GLU A 244 -1.49 -7.17 -18.50
N TRP A 245 -2.67 -7.61 -18.07
CA TRP A 245 -2.87 -8.93 -17.50
C TRP A 245 -2.50 -10.03 -18.49
N ALA A 246 -2.95 -9.91 -19.74
CA ALA A 246 -2.63 -10.88 -20.79
C ALA A 246 -1.14 -10.93 -21.11
N ILE A 247 -0.45 -9.79 -21.15
CA ILE A 247 1.01 -9.71 -21.35
C ILE A 247 1.73 -10.40 -20.20
N ASN A 248 1.33 -10.15 -18.95
CA ASN A 248 1.94 -10.77 -17.77
C ASN A 248 1.72 -12.29 -17.75
N ALA A 249 0.52 -12.77 -18.08
CA ALA A 249 0.21 -14.19 -18.19
C ALA A 249 0.98 -14.88 -19.33
N ALA A 250 1.12 -14.22 -20.49
CA ALA A 250 1.94 -14.72 -21.58
C ALA A 250 3.42 -14.79 -21.19
N THR A 251 3.94 -13.79 -20.48
CA THR A 251 5.32 -13.77 -19.97
C THR A 251 5.56 -14.91 -18.99
N LEU A 252 4.63 -15.16 -18.07
CA LEU A 252 4.70 -16.30 -17.15
C LEU A 252 4.68 -17.65 -17.89
N SER A 253 3.97 -17.75 -19.02
CA SER A 253 4.01 -18.96 -19.85
C SER A 253 5.40 -19.25 -20.40
N GLN A 254 6.16 -18.22 -20.80
CA GLN A 254 7.54 -18.38 -21.29
C GLN A 254 8.46 -18.93 -20.20
N PHE A 255 8.29 -18.50 -18.94
CA PHE A 255 9.00 -19.07 -17.81
C PHE A 255 8.72 -20.56 -17.66
N TYR A 256 7.45 -20.97 -17.68
CA TYR A 256 7.09 -22.38 -17.56
C TYR A 256 7.58 -23.23 -18.73
N ILE A 257 7.62 -22.69 -19.96
CA ILE A 257 8.23 -23.36 -21.11
C ILE A 257 9.71 -23.64 -20.85
N ASN A 258 10.46 -22.65 -20.35
CA ASN A 258 11.89 -22.80 -20.03
C ASN A 258 12.13 -23.85 -18.92
N LYS A 259 11.14 -24.09 -18.06
CA LYS A 259 11.15 -25.12 -17.01
C LYS A 259 10.54 -26.46 -17.44
N LEU A 260 10.13 -26.60 -18.70
CA LEU A 260 9.45 -27.79 -19.25
C LEU A 260 8.08 -28.10 -18.60
N CYS A 261 7.48 -27.12 -17.93
CA CYS A 261 6.13 -27.18 -17.34
C CYS A 261 5.08 -26.80 -18.39
N PHE A 262 4.94 -27.64 -19.43
CA PHE A 262 4.15 -27.31 -20.60
C PHE A 262 2.65 -27.17 -20.33
N MET A 263 2.12 -27.85 -19.31
CA MET A 263 0.70 -27.78 -18.97
C MET A 263 0.34 -26.43 -18.36
N GLU A 264 1.15 -25.95 -17.44
CA GLU A 264 1.06 -24.64 -16.79
C GLU A 264 1.29 -23.53 -17.81
N ALA A 265 2.29 -23.68 -18.69
CA ALA A 265 2.55 -22.76 -19.79
C ALA A 265 1.32 -22.63 -20.71
N ARG A 266 0.76 -23.76 -21.15
CA ARG A 266 -0.43 -23.78 -22.02
C ARG A 266 -1.62 -23.14 -21.33
N HIS A 267 -1.80 -23.37 -20.03
CA HIS A 267 -2.87 -22.77 -19.25
C HIS A 267 -2.73 -21.24 -19.21
N CYS A 268 -1.55 -20.73 -18.86
CA CYS A 268 -1.28 -19.29 -18.82
C CYS A 268 -1.50 -18.63 -20.19
N LEU A 269 -1.01 -19.24 -21.27
CA LEU A 269 -1.16 -18.69 -22.62
C LEU A 269 -2.62 -18.71 -23.10
N SER A 270 -3.37 -19.75 -22.74
CA SER A 270 -4.80 -19.84 -23.05
C SER A 270 -5.60 -18.79 -22.28
N ALA A 271 -5.29 -18.59 -20.99
CA ALA A 271 -5.90 -17.54 -20.18
C ALA A 271 -5.56 -16.15 -20.74
N ALA A 272 -4.30 -15.90 -21.12
CA ALA A 272 -3.87 -14.66 -21.76
C ALA A 272 -4.68 -14.37 -23.02
N ASN A 273 -4.86 -15.36 -23.90
CA ASN A 273 -5.67 -15.21 -25.12
C ASN A 273 -7.14 -14.86 -24.83
N VAL A 274 -7.75 -15.52 -23.84
CA VAL A 274 -9.15 -15.25 -23.46
C VAL A 274 -9.31 -13.83 -22.92
N ILE A 275 -8.44 -13.40 -22.00
CA ILE A 275 -8.51 -12.08 -21.39
C ILE A 275 -8.14 -10.99 -22.40
N PHE A 276 -7.14 -11.21 -23.25
CA PHE A 276 -6.78 -10.29 -24.33
C PHE A 276 -7.97 -10.04 -25.26
N GLY A 277 -8.74 -11.07 -25.61
CA GLY A 277 -9.96 -10.94 -26.41
C GLY A 277 -11.08 -10.07 -25.80
N GLN A 278 -10.94 -9.68 -24.52
CA GLN A 278 -11.86 -8.79 -23.81
C GLN A 278 -11.45 -7.32 -23.87
N THR A 279 -10.22 -6.99 -24.31
CA THR A 279 -9.71 -5.61 -24.38
C THR A 279 -10.61 -4.66 -25.17
N GLY A 280 -11.31 -5.13 -26.20
CA GLY A 280 -12.26 -4.33 -26.99
C GLY A 280 -13.68 -4.22 -26.42
N LYS A 281 -13.97 -4.84 -25.27
CA LYS A 281 -15.32 -4.92 -24.67
C LYS A 281 -15.49 -4.13 -23.37
N ILE A 282 -14.40 -3.59 -22.80
CA ILE A 282 -14.45 -2.79 -21.58
C ILE A 282 -14.54 -1.31 -21.96
N PRO A 283 -15.57 -0.56 -21.49
CA PRO A 283 -15.70 0.86 -21.79
C PRO A 283 -14.52 1.66 -21.19
N ALA A 284 -14.03 2.65 -21.95
CA ALA A 284 -12.84 3.47 -21.70
C ALA A 284 -12.81 4.26 -20.36
N THR A 285 -13.81 4.12 -19.52
CA THR A 285 -13.94 4.77 -18.21
C THR A 285 -13.21 4.04 -17.09
N GLU A 286 -13.03 2.72 -17.16
CA GLU A 286 -12.24 1.95 -16.17
C GLU A 286 -10.73 2.02 -16.43
N ASP A 287 -10.36 2.32 -17.68
CA ASP A 287 -8.98 2.36 -18.19
C ASP A 287 -8.06 3.40 -17.52
N ARG A 288 -8.65 4.39 -16.84
CA ARG A 288 -7.93 5.52 -16.23
C ARG A 288 -7.61 5.35 -14.76
N GLN A 289 -8.30 4.46 -14.04
CA GLN A 289 -8.07 4.25 -12.60
C GLN A 289 -7.04 3.16 -12.30
N HIS A 290 -6.69 2.31 -13.27
CA HIS A 290 -5.80 1.17 -13.06
C HIS A 290 -4.33 1.40 -13.45
N ARG A 291 -3.99 2.48 -14.16
CA ARG A 291 -2.60 2.82 -14.54
C ARG A 291 -1.71 3.30 -13.40
N ARG A 292 -2.27 3.46 -12.19
CA ARG A 292 -1.53 3.88 -10.99
C ARG A 292 -2.07 3.11 -9.79
N ALA A 293 -1.62 1.87 -9.69
CA ALA A 293 -1.66 1.07 -8.47
C ALA A 293 -0.24 0.56 -8.25
#